data_AF-A0A851JJA6-F1
#
_entry.id   AF-A0A851JJA6-F1
#
_cell.length_a   1.000
_cell.length_b   1.000
_cell.length_c   1.000
_cell.angle_alpha   90.00
_cell.angle_beta   90.00
_cell.angle_gamma   90.00
#
_symmetry.space_group_name_H-M   'P 1'
#
loop_
_entity.id
_entity.type
_entity.pdbx_description
1 polymer ?
#
loop_
_entity_poly.entity_id
_entity_poly.type
_entity_poly.pdbx_seq_one_letter_code
_entity_poly.pdbx_strand_id
1 'polypeptide(L)'
;QHKAAGKGPRQPGSGPGPAPSDEFGSFLYWRPPLPSIEEELRELLVRIFWSLLPCARAAVSPSQTLGATLTVCSPGTGQAISGSPEPPEEHRSSAGGASTSEEEEEDEDSDDEGWITPSNLKQAQQDTGHCDTAPVGVQVGCVTTDFAMQNVLLQMGLHVLAVNGMLIRRARSYILRCHGCFRTTSDMTKVFCPHCGNKTLKKVAVSVSDDGSLHMHFSRNPKVLNPRGLRYPLPAPQGGKHANNPHLVEDQRFPQQRLSRKARQKTNVFDPDYLAGASPFAENDVHSRAAHLHLRDAALGAGRRRLNPNAVSKKFVKRR
;
A
#
# COMPACT_ATOMS: atom_id res chain seq x y z
N GLN A 1 -14.50 -40.14 59.38
CA GLN A 1 -13.71 -41.25 58.80
C GLN A 1 -12.62 -40.58 57.97
N HIS A 2 -11.36 -40.50 58.41
CA HIS A 2 -10.34 -41.57 58.43
C HIS A 2 -10.00 -42.07 57.00
N LYS A 3 -8.74 -42.09 56.54
CA LYS A 3 -7.46 -41.66 57.13
C LYS A 3 -6.42 -41.42 56.01
N ALA A 4 -5.34 -40.69 56.27
CA ALA A 4 -4.25 -40.47 55.31
C ALA A 4 -2.98 -41.27 55.67
N ALA A 5 -2.20 -41.67 54.65
CA ALA A 5 -0.81 -42.14 54.71
C ALA A 5 -0.21 -42.09 53.28
N GLY A 6 1.10 -41.87 53.05
CA GLY A 6 2.21 -41.58 53.97
C GLY A 6 3.43 -40.99 53.23
N LYS A 7 4.49 -40.58 53.95
CA LYS A 7 5.73 -39.99 53.41
C LYS A 7 6.99 -40.70 53.94
N GLY A 8 8.09 -40.63 53.17
CA GLY A 8 9.48 -40.80 53.65
C GLY A 8 10.13 -42.17 53.32
N PRO A 9 11.45 -42.35 53.56
CA PRO A 9 12.42 -41.43 54.21
C PRO A 9 13.38 -40.71 53.21
N ARG A 10 14.66 -40.45 53.57
CA ARG A 10 15.50 -39.37 53.01
C ARG A 10 17.04 -39.61 53.11
N GLN A 11 17.81 -39.10 52.12
CA GLN A 11 19.22 -38.58 52.22
C GLN A 11 20.37 -39.59 52.55
N PRO A 12 21.70 -39.22 52.48
CA PRO A 12 22.33 -37.87 52.29
C PRO A 12 23.50 -37.72 51.26
N GLY A 13 23.95 -36.47 51.04
CA GLY A 13 25.30 -36.06 50.53
C GLY A 13 25.42 -35.76 49.01
N SER A 14 26.29 -34.84 48.53
CA SER A 14 27.08 -33.75 49.15
C SER A 14 27.74 -32.84 48.09
N GLY A 15 27.89 -31.52 48.32
CA GLY A 15 28.78 -30.63 47.53
C GLY A 15 28.19 -29.26 47.11
N PRO A 16 28.94 -28.13 47.13
CA PRO A 16 28.41 -26.78 46.83
C PRO A 16 28.91 -26.13 45.51
N GLY A 17 28.18 -25.13 45.02
CA GLY A 17 28.55 -24.23 43.91
C GLY A 17 27.67 -22.95 43.90
N PRO A 18 28.12 -21.82 43.32
CA PRO A 18 27.50 -20.50 43.52
C PRO A 18 26.32 -20.18 42.58
N ALA A 19 25.66 -19.06 42.87
CA ALA A 19 24.62 -18.42 42.05
C ALA A 19 25.06 -17.00 41.65
N PRO A 20 24.22 -16.23 40.92
CA PRO A 20 23.45 -16.54 39.72
C PRO A 20 24.08 -15.87 38.47
N SER A 21 23.66 -16.25 37.26
CA SER A 21 24.12 -15.60 36.01
C SER A 21 22.95 -15.23 35.10
N ASP A 22 22.92 -14.00 34.62
CA ASP A 22 21.92 -13.48 33.69
C ASP A 22 22.07 -14.10 32.28
N GLU A 23 21.06 -14.85 31.83
CA GLU A 23 21.00 -15.33 30.44
C GLU A 23 19.59 -15.27 29.81
N PHE A 24 18.78 -14.31 30.28
CA PHE A 24 17.52 -13.94 29.63
C PHE A 24 17.78 -13.06 28.38
N GLY A 25 18.31 -13.65 27.30
CA GLY A 25 18.60 -12.86 26.08
C GLY A 25 19.19 -13.56 24.86
N SER A 26 19.41 -14.89 24.86
CA SER A 26 20.01 -15.59 23.72
C SER A 26 19.01 -15.79 22.57
N PHE A 27 19.00 -14.85 21.62
CA PHE A 27 18.32 -15.02 20.33
C PHE A 27 19.03 -16.12 19.51
N LEU A 28 18.52 -17.35 19.62
CA LEU A 28 18.98 -18.49 18.82
C LEU A 28 18.63 -18.28 17.33
N TYR A 29 19.60 -17.80 16.55
CA TYR A 29 19.51 -17.70 15.11
C TYR A 29 19.28 -19.08 14.49
N TRP A 30 18.09 -19.29 13.91
CA TRP A 30 17.65 -20.60 13.38
C TRP A 30 18.36 -21.06 12.10
N ARG A 31 19.29 -20.26 11.57
CA ARG A 31 20.19 -20.58 10.45
C ARG A 31 21.52 -19.83 10.64
N PRO A 32 22.65 -20.34 10.11
CA PRO A 32 23.82 -19.50 9.87
C PRO A 32 23.44 -18.29 8.98
N PRO A 33 24.16 -17.16 9.08
CA PRO A 33 23.92 -16.01 8.22
C PRO A 33 24.10 -16.39 6.75
N LEU A 34 23.34 -15.73 5.86
CA LEU A 34 23.53 -15.88 4.42
C LEU A 34 24.93 -15.37 4.01
N PRO A 35 25.59 -16.01 3.04
CA PRO A 35 26.89 -15.56 2.53
C PRO A 35 26.78 -14.16 1.91
N SER A 36 27.91 -13.44 1.85
CA SER A 36 27.91 -12.04 1.40
C SER A 36 27.75 -11.95 -0.12
N ILE A 37 26.72 -11.21 -0.56
CA ILE A 37 26.46 -10.92 -1.98
C ILE A 37 27.65 -10.19 -2.64
N GLU A 38 28.51 -9.54 -1.85
CA GLU A 38 29.76 -8.94 -2.35
C GLU A 38 30.69 -9.97 -3.00
N GLU A 39 30.72 -11.22 -2.55
CA GLU A 39 31.61 -12.25 -3.10
C GLU A 39 31.14 -12.71 -4.48
N GLU A 40 29.82 -12.91 -4.65
CA GLU A 40 29.20 -13.23 -5.93
C GLU A 40 29.32 -12.08 -6.95
N LEU A 41 29.15 -10.83 -6.50
CA LEU A 41 29.33 -9.65 -7.35
C LEU A 41 30.79 -9.46 -7.79
N ARG A 42 31.77 -9.77 -6.92
CA ARG A 42 33.19 -9.76 -7.27
C ARG A 42 33.51 -10.87 -8.28
N GLU A 43 32.97 -12.08 -8.13
CA GLU A 43 33.09 -13.13 -9.16
C GLU A 43 32.49 -12.70 -10.50
N LEU A 44 31.29 -12.10 -10.50
CA LEU A 44 30.63 -11.66 -11.74
C LEU A 44 31.41 -10.55 -12.44
N LEU A 45 31.93 -9.56 -11.71
CA LEU A 45 32.80 -8.52 -12.26
C LEU A 45 34.08 -9.10 -12.87
N VAL A 46 34.74 -10.04 -12.17
CA VAL A 46 35.94 -10.72 -12.70
C VAL A 46 35.62 -11.54 -13.95
N ARG A 47 34.50 -12.28 -13.97
CA ARG A 47 34.05 -13.05 -15.14
C ARG A 47 33.73 -12.15 -16.35
N ILE A 48 33.12 -11.00 -16.14
CA ILE A 48 32.84 -10.01 -17.21
C ILE A 48 34.14 -9.37 -17.70
N PHE A 49 35.05 -8.99 -16.81
CA PHE A 49 36.32 -8.35 -17.18
C PHE A 49 37.25 -9.31 -17.94
N TRP A 50 37.22 -10.61 -17.60
CA TRP A 50 38.02 -11.64 -18.27
C TRP A 50 37.43 -12.08 -19.62
N SER A 51 36.09 -12.08 -19.78
CA SER A 51 35.45 -12.52 -21.03
C SER A 51 35.56 -11.51 -22.17
N LEU A 52 35.77 -10.23 -21.87
CA LEU A 52 35.80 -9.14 -22.85
C LEU A 52 37.20 -8.81 -23.41
N LEU A 53 38.28 -9.48 -22.98
CA LEU A 53 39.65 -9.07 -23.37
C LEU A 53 40.70 -10.19 -23.61
N PRO A 54 40.49 -11.14 -24.56
CA PRO A 54 41.61 -11.92 -25.08
C PRO A 54 41.68 -12.06 -26.63
N CYS A 55 41.68 -10.94 -27.38
CA CYS A 55 42.15 -10.92 -28.78
C CYS A 55 42.47 -9.47 -29.24
N ALA A 56 43.64 -9.11 -29.76
CA ALA A 56 44.89 -9.87 -29.91
C ALA A 56 46.12 -8.94 -29.76
N ARG A 57 47.21 -9.45 -29.15
CA ARG A 57 48.49 -8.71 -29.03
C ARG A 57 49.73 -9.64 -29.12
N ALA A 58 49.84 -10.42 -30.20
CA ALA A 58 51.07 -11.13 -30.54
C ALA A 58 51.12 -11.61 -32.01
N ALA A 59 51.68 -10.80 -32.90
CA ALA A 59 52.34 -11.24 -34.15
C ALA A 59 53.20 -10.09 -34.68
N VAL A 60 54.38 -10.38 -35.24
CA VAL A 60 55.30 -9.39 -35.82
C VAL A 60 55.48 -9.64 -37.32
N SER A 61 55.70 -8.55 -38.05
CA SER A 61 55.97 -8.38 -39.50
C SER A 61 57.10 -9.29 -40.07
N PRO A 62 57.38 -9.32 -41.40
CA PRO A 62 56.88 -8.42 -42.47
C PRO A 62 56.58 -9.03 -43.87
N SER A 63 55.76 -8.33 -44.69
CA SER A 63 56.06 -8.05 -46.12
C SER A 63 55.03 -7.17 -46.84
N GLN A 64 55.53 -6.33 -47.75
CA GLN A 64 54.93 -5.90 -49.03
C GLN A 64 53.54 -5.18 -49.05
N THR A 65 53.61 -3.84 -48.99
CA THR A 65 53.02 -2.89 -49.98
C THR A 65 51.64 -3.17 -50.62
N LEU A 66 50.63 -2.31 -50.35
CA LEU A 66 50.17 -1.24 -51.28
C LEU A 66 48.90 -0.48 -50.77
N GLY A 67 48.92 0.85 -50.85
CA GLY A 67 47.74 1.66 -51.26
C GLY A 67 46.72 2.22 -50.24
N ALA A 68 46.27 3.44 -50.53
CA ALA A 68 44.93 4.04 -50.30
C ALA A 68 44.42 4.39 -48.85
N THR A 69 44.82 5.59 -48.40
CA THR A 69 43.97 6.77 -48.09
C THR A 69 42.61 6.65 -47.37
N LEU A 70 42.42 7.51 -46.35
CA LEU A 70 41.17 7.81 -45.63
C LEU A 70 40.15 8.63 -46.45
N THR A 71 38.84 8.35 -46.29
CA THR A 71 37.76 9.35 -46.48
C THR A 71 36.60 9.08 -45.49
N VAL A 72 36.03 10.15 -44.92
CA VAL A 72 34.76 10.13 -44.16
C VAL A 72 33.75 11.01 -44.91
N CYS A 73 32.55 10.50 -45.19
CA CYS A 73 31.45 11.31 -45.72
C CYS A 73 30.10 10.90 -45.10
N SER A 74 29.40 11.88 -44.52
CA SER A 74 27.93 11.87 -44.40
C SER A 74 27.31 12.41 -45.69
N PRO A 75 26.08 12.03 -46.05
CA PRO A 75 25.19 12.84 -46.88
C PRO A 75 24.11 13.54 -46.04
N GLY A 76 23.48 14.57 -46.59
CA GLY A 76 22.34 15.25 -45.94
C GLY A 76 21.42 15.95 -46.93
N THR A 77 20.29 16.46 -46.41
CA THR A 77 19.41 17.51 -46.96
C THR A 77 18.89 17.41 -48.41
N GLY A 78 17.57 17.34 -48.55
CA GLY A 78 16.82 17.71 -49.75
C GLY A 78 15.43 18.24 -49.39
N GLN A 79 14.98 19.33 -50.02
CA GLN A 79 13.64 19.93 -49.90
C GLN A 79 12.80 19.60 -51.17
N ALA A 80 11.57 20.04 -51.46
CA ALA A 80 10.67 21.08 -50.91
C ALA A 80 9.20 20.87 -51.43
N ILE A 81 8.25 21.71 -50.98
CA ILE A 81 6.95 22.09 -51.67
C ILE A 81 5.89 20.95 -51.80
N SER A 82 4.58 21.08 -51.55
CA SER A 82 3.66 22.04 -50.87
C SER A 82 2.37 21.25 -50.46
N GLY A 83 1.17 21.75 -50.08
CA GLY A 83 0.52 23.08 -50.08
C GLY A 83 -0.88 23.01 -49.40
N SER A 84 -1.85 23.89 -49.73
CA SER A 84 -3.24 23.93 -49.19
C SER A 84 -4.23 24.55 -50.21
N PRO A 85 -5.57 24.34 -50.13
CA PRO A 85 -6.47 25.41 -49.60
C PRO A 85 -7.84 24.99 -48.95
N GLU A 86 -8.46 25.90 -48.19
CA GLU A 86 -9.93 25.99 -47.91
C GLU A 86 -10.61 27.04 -48.86
N PRO A 87 -11.96 27.22 -48.97
CA PRO A 87 -12.88 27.89 -47.97
C PRO A 87 -14.39 27.43 -48.12
N PRO A 88 -15.51 28.18 -47.81
CA PRO A 88 -15.74 29.51 -47.17
C PRO A 88 -16.93 29.68 -46.15
N GLU A 89 -17.07 30.93 -45.64
CA GLU A 89 -18.13 31.65 -44.84
C GLU A 89 -19.63 31.42 -45.23
N GLU A 90 -20.69 31.88 -44.52
CA GLU A 90 -20.92 33.06 -43.63
C GLU A 90 -21.89 32.75 -42.42
N HIS A 91 -22.43 33.63 -41.52
CA HIS A 91 -22.36 35.08 -41.21
C HIS A 91 -23.04 35.41 -39.83
N ARG A 92 -22.67 36.54 -39.16
CA ARG A 92 -23.48 37.49 -38.30
C ARG A 92 -24.33 36.99 -37.11
N SER A 93 -24.52 37.71 -35.98
CA SER A 93 -24.02 39.01 -35.43
C SER A 93 -24.28 39.00 -33.89
N SER A 94 -24.07 40.03 -33.05
CA SER A 94 -23.89 41.48 -33.22
C SER A 94 -23.09 42.14 -32.06
N ALA A 95 -23.18 43.47 -31.92
CA ALA A 95 -22.33 44.34 -31.11
C ALA A 95 -22.75 44.64 -29.65
N GLY A 96 -21.77 45.05 -28.82
CA GLY A 96 -21.88 46.30 -28.05
C GLY A 96 -21.52 46.27 -26.55
N GLY A 97 -20.37 46.84 -26.17
CA GLY A 97 -20.02 47.17 -24.78
C GLY A 97 -18.52 47.43 -24.61
N ALA A 98 -18.13 48.49 -23.90
CA ALA A 98 -16.73 48.84 -23.66
C ALA A 98 -16.53 49.38 -22.24
N SER A 99 -15.53 48.85 -21.54
CA SER A 99 -15.06 49.36 -20.24
C SER A 99 -13.67 48.79 -19.91
N THR A 100 -12.81 49.66 -19.41
CA THR A 100 -11.68 49.41 -18.49
C THR A 100 -10.72 48.25 -18.78
N SER A 101 -9.46 48.61 -19.01
CA SER A 101 -8.31 47.75 -18.72
C SER A 101 -8.08 47.67 -17.21
N GLU A 102 -8.49 46.57 -16.59
CA GLU A 102 -7.91 46.09 -15.33
C GLU A 102 -6.98 44.94 -15.71
N GLU A 103 -5.68 45.11 -15.44
CA GLU A 103 -4.70 44.05 -15.60
C GLU A 103 -4.85 43.09 -14.41
N GLU A 104 -5.86 42.21 -14.50
CA GLU A 104 -5.84 40.98 -13.72
C GLU A 104 -4.62 40.18 -14.20
N GLU A 105 -3.60 40.03 -13.36
CA GLU A 105 -2.60 38.99 -13.55
C GLU A 105 -3.33 37.65 -13.36
N GLU A 106 -3.82 37.11 -14.48
CA GLU A 106 -4.20 35.70 -14.60
C GLU A 106 -2.93 34.88 -14.32
N ASP A 107 -2.70 34.54 -13.05
CA ASP A 107 -1.87 33.40 -12.66
C ASP A 107 -2.39 32.20 -13.45
N GLU A 108 -1.71 31.84 -14.55
CA GLU A 108 -1.94 30.63 -15.34
C GLU A 108 -1.53 29.39 -14.50
N ASP A 109 -2.29 29.14 -13.42
CA ASP A 109 -2.22 27.99 -12.52
C ASP A 109 -2.39 26.74 -13.38
N SER A 110 -1.27 26.14 -13.79
CA SER A 110 -1.24 25.15 -14.87
C SER A 110 -2.03 23.89 -14.49
N ASP A 111 -3.21 23.74 -15.10
CA ASP A 111 -4.15 22.61 -14.91
C ASP A 111 -3.53 21.22 -15.20
N ASP A 112 -2.32 21.16 -15.75
CA ASP A 112 -1.54 19.93 -15.99
C ASP A 112 -0.83 19.38 -14.72
N GLU A 113 -0.62 20.19 -13.66
CA GLU A 113 0.14 19.85 -12.45
C GLU A 113 -0.61 18.86 -11.52
N GLY A 114 -0.73 17.61 -11.98
CA GLY A 114 -1.32 16.51 -11.22
C GLY A 114 -1.86 15.35 -12.05
N TRP A 115 -1.85 15.43 -13.39
CA TRP A 115 -2.38 14.36 -14.25
C TRP A 115 -1.45 13.15 -14.32
N ILE A 116 -2.04 11.95 -14.32
CA ILE A 116 -1.29 10.70 -14.59
C ILE A 116 -1.32 10.42 -16.10
N THR A 117 -0.24 10.79 -16.77
CA THR A 117 -0.03 10.65 -18.22
C THR A 117 0.74 9.36 -18.56
N PRO A 118 0.71 8.85 -19.80
CA PRO A 118 1.49 7.66 -20.18
C PRO A 118 3.01 7.84 -20.00
N SER A 119 3.51 9.08 -20.12
CA SER A 119 4.90 9.45 -19.86
C SER A 119 5.23 9.43 -18.37
N ASN A 120 4.41 10.04 -17.51
CA ASN A 120 4.69 10.10 -16.07
C ASN A 120 4.15 8.90 -15.26
N LEU A 121 3.38 7.96 -15.83
CA LEU A 121 2.80 6.81 -15.09
C LEU A 121 3.83 6.02 -14.27
N LYS A 122 5.04 5.79 -14.82
CA LYS A 122 6.14 5.12 -14.11
C LYS A 122 6.72 6.01 -13.01
N GLN A 123 6.74 7.32 -13.23
CA GLN A 123 7.18 8.32 -12.27
C GLN A 123 6.17 8.41 -11.11
N ALA A 124 4.87 8.58 -11.35
CA ALA A 124 3.83 8.60 -10.32
C ALA A 124 3.81 7.33 -9.43
N GLN A 125 4.13 6.16 -10.00
CA GLN A 125 4.33 4.90 -9.25
C GLN A 125 5.58 4.91 -8.33
N GLN A 126 6.55 5.78 -8.61
CA GLN A 126 7.77 6.00 -7.83
C GLN A 126 7.63 7.20 -6.88
N ASP A 127 6.97 8.27 -7.32
CA ASP A 127 6.82 9.56 -6.64
C ASP A 127 5.89 9.51 -5.42
N THR A 128 5.23 8.36 -5.21
CA THR A 128 4.68 7.96 -3.91
C THR A 128 5.75 7.99 -2.79
N GLY A 129 7.05 8.10 -3.13
CA GLY A 129 8.15 8.44 -2.23
C GLY A 129 9.10 9.54 -2.71
N HIS A 130 8.70 10.46 -3.61
CA HIS A 130 9.64 11.51 -4.07
C HIS A 130 10.01 12.50 -2.95
N CYS A 131 11.30 12.82 -2.89
CA CYS A 131 11.78 14.08 -2.35
C CYS A 131 13.12 14.39 -3.02
N ASP A 132 13.31 15.63 -3.46
CA ASP A 132 14.32 16.09 -4.41
C ASP A 132 15.72 16.24 -3.78
N THR A 133 16.10 15.29 -2.93
CA THR A 133 17.41 15.21 -2.31
C THR A 133 18.32 14.31 -3.13
N ALA A 134 19.49 14.81 -3.52
CA ALA A 134 20.54 14.00 -4.16
C ALA A 134 20.83 12.71 -3.36
N PRO A 135 21.16 11.59 -4.04
CA PRO A 135 21.33 10.30 -3.38
C PRO A 135 22.50 10.32 -2.40
N VAL A 136 22.17 10.22 -1.10
CA VAL A 136 23.16 10.01 -0.05
C VAL A 136 23.77 8.62 -0.24
N GLY A 137 25.10 8.53 -0.25
CA GLY A 137 25.84 7.27 -0.43
C GLY A 137 25.65 6.32 0.75
N VAL A 138 24.62 5.49 0.70
CA VAL A 138 24.26 4.53 1.75
C VAL A 138 24.77 3.14 1.41
N GLN A 139 25.66 2.61 2.27
CA GLN A 139 26.27 1.29 2.10
C GLN A 139 25.35 0.12 2.48
N VAL A 140 24.45 0.32 3.46
CA VAL A 140 23.53 -0.70 3.96
C VAL A 140 22.14 -0.10 4.14
N GLY A 141 21.12 -0.72 3.58
CA GLY A 141 19.73 -0.29 3.69
C GLY A 141 18.75 -1.46 3.73
N CYS A 142 17.69 -1.33 4.53
CA CYS A 142 16.68 -2.38 4.72
C CYS A 142 15.45 -2.12 3.82
N VAL A 143 15.11 -3.05 2.94
CA VAL A 143 13.90 -2.96 2.09
C VAL A 143 12.71 -3.56 2.82
N THR A 144 11.72 -2.74 3.18
CA THR A 144 10.48 -3.20 3.84
C THR A 144 9.24 -2.48 3.30
N THR A 145 8.13 -3.20 3.18
CA THR A 145 6.81 -2.64 2.83
C THR A 145 5.87 -2.52 4.03
N ASP A 146 6.19 -3.13 5.18
CA ASP A 146 5.47 -2.88 6.42
C ASP A 146 5.86 -1.54 7.02
N PHE A 147 4.93 -0.60 6.91
CA PHE A 147 5.00 0.73 7.47
C PHE A 147 5.32 0.74 8.98
N ALA A 148 4.92 -0.26 9.77
CA ALA A 148 5.30 -0.35 11.18
C ALA A 148 6.81 -0.58 11.36
N MET A 149 7.40 -1.51 10.60
CA MET A 149 8.85 -1.75 10.59
C MET A 149 9.62 -0.53 10.07
N GLN A 150 9.13 0.16 9.03
CA GLN A 150 9.75 1.37 8.50
C GLN A 150 9.98 2.43 9.58
N ASN A 151 8.98 2.70 10.45
CA ASN A 151 9.12 3.67 11.54
C ASN A 151 10.18 3.25 12.57
N VAL A 152 10.22 1.98 12.96
CA VAL A 152 11.15 1.49 14.00
C VAL A 152 12.58 1.45 13.46
N LEU A 153 12.79 1.07 12.20
CA LEU A 153 14.09 1.14 11.53
C LEU A 153 14.61 2.59 11.44
N LEU A 154 13.74 3.55 11.08
CA LEU A 154 14.06 4.98 11.08
C LEU A 154 14.44 5.49 12.48
N GLN A 155 13.73 5.06 13.53
CA GLN A 155 14.08 5.39 14.92
C GLN A 155 15.42 4.83 15.37
N MET A 156 15.84 3.68 14.82
CA MET A 156 17.16 3.09 15.08
C MET A 156 18.28 3.71 14.21
N GLY A 157 17.99 4.78 13.45
CA GLY A 157 18.95 5.42 12.54
C GLY A 157 19.32 4.57 11.32
N LEU A 158 18.63 3.45 11.10
CA LEU A 158 18.89 2.56 9.97
C LEU A 158 18.22 3.08 8.71
N HIS A 159 18.96 3.10 7.61
CA HIS A 159 18.43 3.52 6.32
C HIS A 159 17.39 2.51 5.82
N VAL A 160 16.18 3.02 5.53
CA VAL A 160 15.09 2.21 4.97
C VAL A 160 14.92 2.55 3.51
N LEU A 161 14.90 1.54 2.66
CA LEU A 161 14.74 1.68 1.22
C LEU A 161 13.33 1.24 0.81
N ALA A 162 12.71 2.02 -0.07
CA ALA A 162 11.51 1.60 -0.78
C ALA A 162 11.83 0.47 -1.76
N VAL A 163 10.81 -0.21 -2.28
CA VAL A 163 10.95 -1.24 -3.34
C VAL A 163 11.65 -0.67 -4.59
N ASN A 164 11.54 0.65 -4.81
CA ASN A 164 12.17 1.37 -5.91
C ASN A 164 13.63 1.79 -5.64
N GLY A 165 14.25 1.34 -4.54
CA GLY A 165 15.61 1.70 -4.12
C GLY A 165 15.74 3.09 -3.48
N MET A 166 14.69 3.92 -3.51
CA MET A 166 14.69 5.27 -2.93
C MET A 166 14.74 5.23 -1.39
N LEU A 167 15.52 6.13 -0.78
CA LEU A 167 15.66 6.21 0.67
C LEU A 167 14.48 6.95 1.32
N ILE A 168 13.77 6.24 2.20
CA ILE A 168 12.65 6.80 2.96
C ILE A 168 13.23 7.70 4.06
N ARG A 169 12.96 9.01 4.01
CA ARG A 169 13.44 9.98 5.03
C ARG A 169 12.44 10.22 6.17
N ARG A 170 11.13 10.16 5.89
CA ARG A 170 10.05 10.46 6.85
C ARG A 170 8.81 9.61 6.59
N ALA A 171 8.37 8.84 7.60
CA ALA A 171 7.19 8.00 7.54
C ALA A 171 5.98 8.67 8.22
N ARG A 172 5.04 9.23 7.45
CA ARG A 172 3.81 9.85 8.01
C ARG A 172 2.82 8.77 8.47
N SER A 173 2.77 8.57 9.78
CA SER A 173 2.03 7.48 10.41
C SER A 173 0.53 7.75 10.55
N TYR A 174 -0.25 6.67 10.57
CA TYR A 174 -1.61 6.67 11.05
C TYR A 174 -1.81 5.54 12.05
N ILE A 175 -2.47 5.85 13.16
CA ILE A 175 -2.91 4.84 14.14
C ILE A 175 -4.37 5.06 14.51
N LEU A 176 -4.98 4.07 15.14
CA LEU A 176 -6.33 4.18 15.68
C LEU A 176 -6.29 4.48 17.19
N ARG A 177 -6.84 5.62 17.60
CA ARG A 177 -7.02 5.99 19.02
C ARG A 177 -8.47 5.85 19.44
N CYS A 178 -8.71 5.24 20.59
CA CYS A 178 -10.03 5.22 21.23
C CYS A 178 -10.33 6.59 21.85
N HIS A 179 -11.49 7.18 21.56
CA HIS A 179 -11.90 8.44 22.20
C HIS A 179 -12.57 8.28 23.59
N GLY A 180 -12.84 7.04 24.02
CA GLY A 180 -13.44 6.73 25.33
C GLY A 180 -12.44 6.31 26.42
N CYS A 181 -11.50 5.40 26.09
CA CYS A 181 -10.45 4.94 27.02
C CYS A 181 -9.04 5.41 26.64
N PHE A 182 -8.91 6.31 25.65
CA PHE A 182 -7.68 6.99 25.20
C PHE A 182 -6.52 6.14 24.67
N ARG A 183 -6.58 4.82 24.83
CA ARG A 183 -5.60 3.85 24.32
C ARG A 183 -5.57 3.81 22.78
N THR A 184 -4.40 3.47 22.27
CA THR A 184 -4.06 3.42 20.85
C THR A 184 -3.90 1.98 20.36
N THR A 185 -3.98 1.79 19.04
CA THR A 185 -3.54 0.56 18.36
C THR A 185 -3.04 0.91 16.95
N SER A 186 -1.99 0.23 16.51
CA SER A 186 -1.43 0.33 15.15
C SER A 186 -2.22 -0.49 14.12
N ASP A 187 -3.04 -1.46 14.55
CA ASP A 187 -3.85 -2.27 13.65
C ASP A 187 -4.98 -1.44 13.02
N MET A 188 -4.73 -0.99 11.79
CA MET A 188 -5.66 -0.18 11.00
C MET A 188 -6.90 -0.94 10.50
N THR A 189 -6.98 -2.27 10.71
CA THR A 189 -8.15 -3.09 10.36
C THR A 189 -9.20 -3.10 11.48
N LYS A 190 -8.81 -2.79 12.73
CA LYS A 190 -9.71 -2.84 13.90
C LYS A 190 -10.84 -1.80 13.80
N VAL A 191 -12.05 -2.25 14.12
CA VAL A 191 -13.25 -1.41 14.20
C VAL A 191 -13.66 -1.15 15.66
N PHE A 192 -13.37 -2.09 16.54
CA PHE A 192 -13.63 -2.04 17.98
C PHE A 192 -12.32 -1.82 18.73
N CYS A 193 -12.36 -1.11 19.86
CA CYS A 193 -11.17 -0.90 20.67
C CYS A 193 -10.82 -2.19 21.45
N PRO A 194 -9.59 -2.74 21.31
CA PRO A 194 -9.22 -4.02 21.93
C PRO A 194 -9.13 -3.97 23.47
N HIS A 195 -9.24 -2.79 24.09
CA HIS A 195 -9.27 -2.67 25.56
C HIS A 195 -10.69 -2.53 26.13
N CYS A 196 -11.58 -1.76 25.49
CA CYS A 196 -12.90 -1.45 26.05
C CYS A 196 -14.08 -2.00 25.22
N GLY A 197 -13.82 -2.83 24.20
CA GLY A 197 -14.81 -3.45 23.30
C GLY A 197 -15.57 -2.48 22.40
N ASN A 198 -15.65 -1.20 22.75
CA ASN A 198 -16.51 -0.22 22.12
C ASN A 198 -15.99 0.22 20.74
N LYS A 199 -16.92 0.45 19.80
CA LYS A 199 -16.69 0.96 18.43
C LYS A 199 -16.33 2.45 18.40
N THR A 200 -15.19 2.78 19.02
CA THR A 200 -14.81 4.14 19.43
C THR A 200 -13.45 4.57 18.87
N LEU A 201 -12.85 3.76 18.00
CA LEU A 201 -11.59 4.08 17.33
C LEU A 201 -11.75 5.24 16.33
N LYS A 202 -10.72 6.09 16.26
CA LYS A 202 -10.60 7.22 15.33
C LYS A 202 -9.18 7.21 14.73
N LYS A 203 -9.06 7.39 13.41
CA LYS A 203 -7.79 7.52 12.71
C LYS A 203 -7.14 8.86 13.10
N VAL A 204 -5.93 8.81 13.65
CA VAL A 204 -5.11 9.97 14.04
C VAL A 204 -3.79 9.88 13.27
N ALA A 205 -3.32 10.99 12.71
CA ALA A 205 -2.00 11.04 12.08
C ALA A 205 -0.93 11.21 13.17
N VAL A 206 0.22 10.58 12.99
CA VAL A 206 1.34 10.62 13.94
C VAL A 206 2.63 10.90 13.17
N SER A 207 3.50 11.70 13.75
CA SER A 207 4.89 11.84 13.31
C SER A 207 5.82 11.43 14.44
N VAL A 208 6.81 10.62 14.09
CA VAL A 208 7.99 10.38 14.92
C VAL A 208 8.93 11.58 14.72
N SER A 209 9.46 12.14 15.80
CA SER A 209 10.61 13.06 15.77
C SER A 209 11.91 12.30 15.98
N ASP A 210 13.04 12.91 15.65
CA ASP A 210 14.36 12.28 15.70
C ASP A 210 14.76 11.85 17.13
N ASP A 211 14.20 12.49 18.18
CA ASP A 211 14.30 12.08 19.59
C ASP A 211 13.51 10.79 19.94
N GLY A 212 12.94 10.10 18.95
CA GLY A 212 12.01 8.97 19.13
C GLY A 212 10.61 9.36 19.64
N SER A 213 10.35 10.64 19.88
CA SER A 213 9.09 11.14 20.46
C SER A 213 7.91 11.10 19.47
N LEU A 214 6.72 10.74 19.96
CA LEU A 214 5.51 10.49 19.16
C LEU A 214 4.54 11.66 19.21
N HIS A 215 4.55 12.52 18.19
CA HIS A 215 3.63 13.65 18.08
C HIS A 215 2.32 13.25 17.40
N MET A 216 1.20 13.44 18.10
CA MET A 216 -0.15 13.07 17.63
C MET A 216 -0.89 14.28 17.05
N HIS A 217 -1.21 14.22 15.76
CA HIS A 217 -1.90 15.30 15.03
C HIS A 217 -3.42 15.13 15.14
N PHE A 218 -4.01 15.70 16.20
CA PHE A 218 -5.44 15.67 16.45
C PHE A 218 -6.21 16.63 15.52
N SER A 219 -7.19 16.11 14.80
CA SER A 219 -8.11 16.95 14.00
C SER A 219 -9.03 17.76 14.91
N ARG A 220 -9.01 19.09 14.77
CA ARG A 220 -9.93 20.02 15.47
C ARG A 220 -11.36 20.04 14.89
N ASN A 221 -11.64 19.25 13.85
CA ASN A 221 -12.93 19.26 13.15
C ASN A 221 -14.05 18.60 14.00
N PRO A 222 -15.09 19.35 14.43
CA PRO A 222 -16.14 18.82 15.31
C PRO A 222 -16.98 17.70 14.67
N LYS A 223 -16.96 17.56 13.34
CA LYS A 223 -17.62 16.45 12.62
C LYS A 223 -17.02 15.08 13.01
N VAL A 224 -15.78 15.03 13.50
CA VAL A 224 -15.08 13.78 13.88
C VAL A 224 -15.68 13.12 15.12
N LEU A 225 -16.17 13.89 16.10
CA LEU A 225 -16.74 13.42 17.37
C LEU A 225 -18.25 13.72 17.49
N ASN A 226 -18.96 13.70 16.37
CA ASN A 226 -20.39 13.96 16.32
C ASN A 226 -21.21 12.72 16.79
N PRO A 227 -22.11 12.83 17.80
CA PRO A 227 -22.92 11.70 18.28
C PRO A 227 -24.17 11.40 17.44
N ARG A 228 -24.49 12.21 16.42
CA ARG A 228 -25.69 12.04 15.58
C ARG A 228 -25.68 10.66 14.88
N GLY A 229 -26.79 9.93 15.05
CA GLY A 229 -26.98 8.61 14.44
C GLY A 229 -26.38 7.43 15.19
N LEU A 230 -25.75 7.64 16.35
CA LEU A 230 -25.27 6.54 17.20
C LEU A 230 -26.38 5.90 18.05
N ARG A 231 -27.42 6.66 18.41
CA ARG A 231 -28.59 6.18 19.17
C ARG A 231 -29.78 5.95 18.23
N TYR A 232 -30.20 4.69 18.10
CA TYR A 232 -31.35 4.22 17.33
C TYR A 232 -31.87 2.92 17.97
N PRO A 233 -33.16 2.54 17.79
CA PRO A 233 -33.67 1.29 18.32
C PRO A 233 -33.03 0.09 17.62
N LEU A 234 -32.63 -0.92 18.40
CA LEU A 234 -32.10 -2.18 17.89
C LEU A 234 -33.23 -3.22 17.77
N PRO A 235 -33.18 -4.14 16.79
CA PRO A 235 -34.08 -5.28 16.74
C PRO A 235 -33.83 -6.23 17.92
N ALA A 236 -34.87 -6.98 18.32
CA ALA A 236 -34.71 -8.06 19.29
C ALA A 236 -33.69 -9.11 18.77
N PRO A 237 -32.84 -9.68 19.64
CA PRO A 237 -31.81 -10.63 19.22
C PRO A 237 -32.43 -11.92 18.67
N GLN A 238 -32.02 -12.33 17.46
CA GLN A 238 -32.54 -13.53 16.80
C GLN A 238 -31.48 -14.64 16.70
N GLY A 239 -31.92 -15.88 16.83
CA GLY A 239 -31.10 -17.09 16.68
C GLY A 239 -31.38 -17.85 15.38
N GLY A 240 -30.63 -18.94 15.17
CA GLY A 240 -30.80 -19.84 14.02
C GLY A 240 -29.97 -19.48 12.78
N LYS A 241 -30.02 -20.35 11.77
CA LYS A 241 -29.10 -20.37 10.61
C LYS A 241 -29.07 -19.09 9.77
N HIS A 242 -30.17 -18.33 9.76
CA HIS A 242 -30.38 -17.17 8.88
C HIS A 242 -30.57 -15.85 9.65
N ALA A 243 -30.30 -15.82 10.97
CA ALA A 243 -30.32 -14.60 11.75
C ALA A 243 -29.28 -13.57 11.24
N ASN A 244 -29.64 -12.29 11.28
CA ASN A 244 -28.79 -11.18 10.82
C ASN A 244 -28.85 -10.04 11.85
N ASN A 245 -28.22 -10.28 13.01
CA ASN A 245 -28.13 -9.31 14.10
C ASN A 245 -27.11 -8.20 13.77
N PRO A 246 -27.27 -6.97 14.29
CA PRO A 246 -26.28 -5.90 14.12
C PRO A 246 -24.93 -6.27 14.75
N HIS A 247 -23.83 -5.76 14.20
CA HIS A 247 -22.46 -6.03 14.68
C HIS A 247 -22.04 -5.02 15.76
N LEU A 248 -21.97 -5.49 17.00
CA LEU A 248 -21.83 -4.69 18.23
C LEU A 248 -20.52 -4.92 19.01
N VAL A 249 -19.90 -6.11 18.89
CA VAL A 249 -18.65 -6.50 19.57
C VAL A 249 -17.79 -7.34 18.63
N GLU A 250 -16.46 -7.34 18.77
CA GLU A 250 -15.54 -7.97 17.79
C GLU A 250 -15.55 -9.50 17.76
N ASP A 251 -15.90 -10.17 18.86
CA ASP A 251 -15.99 -11.63 18.99
C ASP A 251 -17.40 -12.17 18.66
N GLN A 252 -18.30 -11.30 18.18
CA GLN A 252 -19.70 -11.63 17.93
C GLN A 252 -19.83 -12.76 16.89
N ARG A 253 -20.46 -13.85 17.31
CA ARG A 253 -20.68 -15.04 16.46
C ARG A 253 -21.79 -14.77 15.43
N PHE A 254 -21.45 -14.90 14.15
CA PHE A 254 -22.40 -14.81 13.03
C PHE A 254 -22.65 -16.18 12.38
N PRO A 255 -23.89 -16.49 11.95
CA PRO A 255 -24.17 -17.69 11.16
C PRO A 255 -23.38 -17.71 9.83
N GLN A 256 -23.02 -18.90 9.35
CA GLN A 256 -22.16 -19.07 8.17
C GLN A 256 -22.89 -18.77 6.84
N GLN A 257 -23.13 -17.48 6.57
CA GLN A 257 -23.83 -17.00 5.38
C GLN A 257 -22.83 -16.71 4.24
N ARG A 258 -22.30 -17.78 3.63
CA ARG A 258 -21.30 -17.70 2.55
C ARG A 258 -21.94 -17.63 1.15
N LEU A 259 -21.40 -16.76 0.29
CA LEU A 259 -21.66 -16.76 -1.16
C LEU A 259 -21.13 -18.05 -1.83
N SER A 260 -21.78 -18.47 -2.91
CA SER A 260 -21.36 -19.59 -3.79
C SER A 260 -20.04 -19.30 -4.50
N ARG A 261 -19.49 -20.27 -5.27
CA ARG A 261 -18.31 -20.02 -6.12
C ARG A 261 -18.66 -19.02 -7.25
N LYS A 262 -19.79 -19.24 -7.93
CA LYS A 262 -20.29 -18.37 -9.02
C LYS A 262 -20.51 -16.92 -8.55
N ALA A 263 -21.17 -16.73 -7.41
CA ALA A 263 -21.41 -15.41 -6.81
C ALA A 263 -20.15 -14.65 -6.34
N ARG A 264 -18.95 -15.24 -6.44
CA ARG A 264 -17.65 -14.61 -6.11
C ARG A 264 -16.79 -14.34 -7.34
N GLN A 265 -17.11 -14.94 -8.48
CA GLN A 265 -16.37 -14.71 -9.72
C GLN A 265 -16.57 -13.26 -10.15
N LYS A 266 -15.51 -12.69 -10.74
CA LYS A 266 -15.48 -11.35 -11.32
C LYS A 266 -14.88 -11.47 -12.71
N THR A 267 -15.25 -10.55 -13.59
CA THR A 267 -14.59 -10.37 -14.89
C THR A 267 -13.14 -9.92 -14.68
N ASN A 268 -12.18 -10.74 -15.09
CA ASN A 268 -10.83 -10.30 -15.37
C ASN A 268 -10.71 -10.17 -16.89
N VAL A 269 -10.52 -8.95 -17.39
CA VAL A 269 -10.40 -8.67 -18.84
C VAL A 269 -9.00 -8.99 -19.35
N PHE A 270 -8.01 -9.03 -18.46
CA PHE A 270 -6.61 -9.37 -18.74
C PHE A 270 -6.30 -10.83 -18.37
N ASP A 271 -7.32 -11.69 -18.32
CA ASP A 271 -7.16 -13.13 -18.13
C ASP A 271 -6.83 -13.79 -19.49
N PRO A 272 -5.87 -14.73 -19.59
CA PRO A 272 -5.60 -15.42 -20.85
C PRO A 272 -6.84 -16.16 -21.39
N ASP A 273 -7.69 -16.67 -20.50
CA ASP A 273 -8.91 -17.40 -20.87
C ASP A 273 -10.08 -16.45 -21.26
N TYR A 274 -9.94 -15.13 -21.11
CA TYR A 274 -11.02 -14.17 -21.38
C TYR A 274 -11.51 -14.21 -22.84
N LEU A 275 -10.60 -14.40 -23.80
CA LEU A 275 -10.92 -14.52 -25.22
C LEU A 275 -11.67 -15.82 -25.58
N ALA A 276 -11.59 -16.85 -24.73
CA ALA A 276 -12.35 -18.09 -24.90
C ALA A 276 -13.74 -18.03 -24.25
N GLY A 277 -14.08 -16.93 -23.57
CA GLY A 277 -15.38 -16.73 -22.92
C GLY A 277 -16.50 -16.45 -23.92
N ALA A 278 -17.59 -17.24 -23.86
CA ALA A 278 -18.81 -17.01 -24.64
C ALA A 278 -19.57 -15.70 -24.27
N SER A 279 -19.13 -15.00 -23.23
CA SER A 279 -19.66 -13.72 -22.75
C SER A 279 -18.52 -12.87 -22.21
N PRO A 280 -18.43 -11.57 -22.55
CA PRO A 280 -17.51 -10.61 -21.90
C PRO A 280 -17.75 -10.46 -20.39
N PHE A 281 -18.93 -10.86 -19.89
CA PHE A 281 -19.34 -10.68 -18.51
C PHE A 281 -19.51 -12.01 -17.78
N ALA A 282 -18.96 -12.09 -16.58
CA ALA A 282 -19.11 -13.24 -15.68
C ALA A 282 -20.58 -13.39 -15.25
N GLU A 283 -21.11 -14.60 -15.39
CA GLU A 283 -22.52 -14.88 -15.13
C GLU A 283 -22.90 -14.72 -13.65
N ASN A 284 -24.00 -14.02 -13.39
CA ASN A 284 -24.56 -13.88 -12.05
C ASN A 284 -25.10 -15.21 -11.50
N ASP A 285 -24.99 -15.41 -10.19
CA ASP A 285 -25.68 -16.50 -9.48
C ASP A 285 -27.08 -16.05 -9.06
N VAL A 286 -28.09 -16.61 -9.73
CA VAL A 286 -29.51 -16.38 -9.43
C VAL A 286 -30.21 -17.61 -8.84
N HIS A 287 -29.61 -18.80 -8.96
CA HIS A 287 -30.27 -20.07 -8.61
C HIS A 287 -29.87 -20.63 -7.24
N SER A 288 -28.72 -20.23 -6.68
CA SER A 288 -28.27 -20.81 -5.41
C SER A 288 -29.12 -20.33 -4.23
N ARG A 289 -29.14 -21.13 -3.17
CA ARG A 289 -29.76 -20.75 -1.89
C ARG A 289 -29.19 -19.44 -1.32
N ALA A 290 -27.94 -19.06 -1.66
CA ALA A 290 -27.35 -17.79 -1.27
C ALA A 290 -27.98 -16.60 -2.02
N ALA A 291 -28.31 -16.77 -3.29
CA ALA A 291 -29.01 -15.77 -4.10
C ALA A 291 -30.44 -15.53 -3.59
N HIS A 292 -31.19 -16.61 -3.31
CA HIS A 292 -32.54 -16.54 -2.73
C HIS A 292 -32.56 -15.92 -1.32
N LEU A 293 -31.52 -16.12 -0.50
CA LEU A 293 -31.36 -15.44 0.81
C LEU A 293 -30.89 -13.98 0.67
N HIS A 294 -30.60 -13.53 -0.56
CA HIS A 294 -30.07 -12.21 -0.90
C HIS A 294 -28.76 -11.88 -0.17
N LEU A 295 -27.89 -12.88 0.01
CA LEU A 295 -26.56 -12.68 0.56
C LEU A 295 -25.74 -11.76 -0.35
N ARG A 296 -24.85 -10.96 0.24
CA ARG A 296 -23.99 -9.99 -0.46
C ARG A 296 -22.59 -10.04 0.12
N ASP A 297 -21.60 -9.70 -0.69
CA ASP A 297 -20.21 -9.57 -0.26
C ASP A 297 -20.08 -8.48 0.82
N ALA A 298 -19.22 -8.70 1.81
CA ALA A 298 -19.00 -7.80 2.93
C ALA A 298 -18.43 -6.44 2.47
N ALA A 299 -17.66 -6.42 1.37
CA ALA A 299 -17.17 -5.20 0.75
C ALA A 299 -18.31 -4.28 0.28
N LEU A 300 -19.41 -4.86 -0.23
CA LEU A 300 -20.55 -4.09 -0.75
C LEU A 300 -21.30 -3.35 0.35
N GLY A 301 -21.89 -2.21 0.00
CA GLY A 301 -22.75 -1.42 0.89
C GLY A 301 -22.02 -0.62 1.97
N ALA A 302 -20.68 -0.51 1.92
CA ALA A 302 -19.89 0.26 2.89
C ALA A 302 -20.37 1.72 3.04
N GLY A 303 -20.74 2.39 1.95
CA GLY A 303 -21.35 3.73 1.98
C GLY A 303 -22.71 3.75 2.68
N ARG A 304 -23.59 2.77 2.41
CA ARG A 304 -24.91 2.65 3.07
C ARG A 304 -24.76 2.46 4.59
N ARG A 305 -23.77 1.68 5.03
CA ARG A 305 -23.43 1.46 6.45
C ARG A 305 -22.82 2.68 7.16
N ARG A 306 -22.53 3.78 6.44
CA ARG A 306 -22.09 5.07 7.01
C ARG A 306 -23.24 6.08 7.15
N LEU A 307 -24.43 5.79 6.62
CA LEU A 307 -25.61 6.65 6.78
C LEU A 307 -26.20 6.53 8.19
N ASN A 308 -26.71 7.63 8.72
CA ASN A 308 -27.48 7.67 9.96
C ASN A 308 -28.76 6.81 9.82
N PRO A 309 -28.99 5.79 10.66
CA PRO A 309 -30.21 4.95 10.62
C PRO A 309 -31.51 5.75 10.79
N ASN A 310 -31.47 6.87 11.53
CA ASN A 310 -32.62 7.74 11.78
C ASN A 310 -32.92 8.69 10.61
N ALA A 311 -32.14 8.66 9.52
CA ALA A 311 -32.37 9.52 8.35
C ALA A 311 -33.37 8.89 7.38
N VAL A 312 -34.34 9.70 6.93
CA VAL A 312 -35.38 9.32 5.96
C VAL A 312 -34.77 8.67 4.70
N SER A 313 -35.53 7.77 4.07
CA SER A 313 -35.14 7.06 2.85
C SER A 313 -36.24 7.19 1.78
N LYS A 314 -35.88 6.97 0.50
CA LYS A 314 -36.84 7.05 -0.60
C LYS A 314 -37.96 6.01 -0.40
N LYS A 315 -39.22 6.40 -0.62
CA LYS A 315 -40.46 5.65 -0.27
C LYS A 315 -40.43 4.14 -0.57
N PHE A 316 -39.82 3.72 -1.67
CA PHE A 316 -39.79 2.32 -2.12
C PHE A 316 -38.47 1.58 -1.82
N VAL A 317 -37.49 2.22 -1.17
CA VAL A 317 -36.15 1.67 -0.92
C VAL A 317 -36.03 1.11 0.50
N LYS A 318 -36.27 -0.20 0.65
CA LYS A 318 -36.05 -0.93 1.91
C LYS A 318 -34.55 -1.00 2.23
N ARG A 319 -34.06 -0.14 3.13
CA ARG A 319 -32.69 -0.22 3.66
C ARG A 319 -32.56 -1.44 4.61
N ARG A 320 -31.48 -2.20 4.42
CA ARG A 320 -30.90 -3.18 5.37
C ARG A 320 -29.51 -2.69 5.79
#